data_AF-K2D412-F1
#
_entry.id   AF-K2D412-F1
#
_cell.length_a   1.000
_cell.length_b   1.000
_cell.length_c   1.000
_cell.angle_alpha   90.00
_cell.angle_beta   90.00
_cell.angle_gamma   90.00
#
_symmetry.space_group_name_H-M   'P 1'
#
loop_
_entity.id
_entity.type
_entity.pdbx_description
1 polymer ?
#
loop_
_entity_poly.entity_id
_entity_poly.type
_entity_poly.pdbx_seq_one_letter_code
_entity_poly.pdbx_strand_id
1 'polypeptide(L)'
;MRRWVYVERFPNKVDAIVARVMLALVILMVFVAPVLWNAGSIELSDVNANYIVVVYPQKAGEQFRKVDNFYAIKLKELIESSARPSYNPITILYQHLWYNAVTTGYDLEFWINPANLHGGTHYGLYLSGNTLFLRLEFDGWNRVLKVPFTKAEIETLLQSLPAEVAP
;
A
#
# COMPACT_ATOMS: atom_id res chain seq x y z
N MET A 1 57.82 25.69 25.87
CA MET A 1 56.99 25.71 24.64
C MET A 1 56.74 24.25 24.23
N ARG A 2 55.53 23.68 24.47
CA ARG A 2 55.22 22.29 24.08
C ARG A 2 54.65 22.29 22.66
N ARG A 3 55.35 21.63 21.72
CA ARG A 3 54.84 21.37 20.37
C ARG A 3 53.85 20.21 20.44
N TRP A 4 52.58 20.48 20.16
CA TRP A 4 51.59 19.43 19.92
C TRP A 4 51.87 18.84 18.54
N VAL A 5 52.27 17.58 18.49
CA VAL A 5 52.36 16.81 17.24
C VAL A 5 50.96 16.33 16.91
N TYR A 6 50.33 16.95 15.92
CA TYR A 6 49.11 16.42 15.31
C TYR A 6 49.52 15.17 14.53
N VAL A 7 49.25 13.98 15.08
CA VAL A 7 49.38 12.74 14.33
C VAL A 7 48.10 12.61 13.50
N GLU A 8 48.17 12.98 12.23
CA GLU A 8 47.12 12.65 11.26
C GLU A 8 46.99 11.12 11.22
N ARG A 9 45.94 10.59 11.87
CA ARG A 9 45.50 9.21 11.60
C ARG A 9 44.92 9.19 10.20
N PHE A 10 45.75 8.87 9.22
CA PHE A 10 45.26 8.41 7.93
C PHE A 10 44.38 7.18 8.20
N PRO A 11 43.10 7.15 7.78
CA PRO A 11 42.28 5.97 7.93
C PRO A 11 43.00 4.80 7.28
N ASN A 12 43.18 3.72 8.03
CA ASN A 12 43.89 2.56 7.53
C ASN A 12 43.16 2.09 6.27
N LYS A 13 43.87 1.72 5.19
CA LYS A 13 43.20 1.35 3.92
C LYS A 13 42.16 0.24 4.11
N VAL A 14 42.39 -0.61 5.11
CA VAL A 14 41.47 -1.65 5.58
C VAL A 14 40.17 -1.05 6.12
N ASP A 15 40.23 -0.03 6.99
CA ASP A 15 39.06 0.64 7.58
C ASP A 15 38.18 1.27 6.49
N ALA A 16 38.80 1.90 5.48
CA ALA A 16 38.08 2.48 4.36
C ALA A 16 37.38 1.43 3.48
N ILE A 17 38.00 0.25 3.28
CA ILE A 17 37.39 -0.88 2.56
C ILE A 17 36.22 -1.45 3.37
N VAL A 18 36.42 -1.69 4.67
CA VAL A 18 35.37 -2.19 5.57
C VAL A 18 34.18 -1.23 5.58
N ALA A 19 34.40 0.08 5.69
CA ALA A 19 33.33 1.07 5.67
C ALA A 19 32.51 1.03 4.36
N ARG A 20 33.18 0.87 3.21
CA ARG A 20 32.51 0.76 1.90
C ARG A 20 31.68 -0.51 1.77
N VAL A 21 32.20 -1.64 2.24
CA VAL A 21 31.48 -2.92 2.25
C VAL A 21 30.25 -2.83 3.16
N MET A 22 30.41 -2.28 4.37
CA MET A 22 29.29 -2.08 5.29
C MET A 22 28.22 -1.17 4.70
N LEU A 23 28.60 -0.06 4.07
CA LEU A 23 27.66 0.82 3.38
C LEU A 23 26.91 0.10 2.26
N ALA A 24 27.61 -0.69 1.44
CA ALA A 24 26.99 -1.46 0.37
C ALA A 24 25.97 -2.49 0.91
N LEU A 25 26.30 -3.18 2.01
CA LEU A 25 25.39 -4.11 2.67
C LEU A 25 24.15 -3.41 3.23
N VAL A 26 24.31 -2.22 3.83
CA VAL A 26 23.19 -1.42 4.33
C VAL A 26 22.28 -1.01 3.17
N ILE A 27 22.84 -0.49 2.09
CA ILE A 27 22.09 -0.13 0.88
C ILE A 27 21.33 -1.35 0.36
N LEU A 28 22.01 -2.50 0.22
CA LEU A 28 21.39 -3.73 -0.25
C LEU A 28 20.21 -4.15 0.65
N MET A 29 20.38 -4.11 1.97
CA MET A 29 19.30 -4.44 2.91
C MET A 29 18.10 -3.49 2.78
N VAL A 30 18.34 -2.19 2.63
CA VAL A 30 17.27 -1.18 2.44
C VAL A 30 16.47 -1.42 1.17
N PHE A 31 17.08 -1.97 0.10
CA PHE A 31 16.37 -2.27 -1.14
C PHE A 31 15.79 -3.68 -1.20
N VAL A 32 16.40 -4.68 -0.55
CA VAL A 32 15.94 -6.07 -0.61
C VAL A 32 14.87 -6.37 0.45
N ALA A 33 15.03 -5.87 1.68
CA ALA A 33 14.12 -6.19 2.77
C ALA A 33 12.67 -5.75 2.49
N PRO A 34 12.39 -4.55 1.93
CA PRO A 34 11.02 -4.17 1.60
C PRO A 34 10.40 -5.06 0.52
N VAL A 35 11.20 -5.54 -0.43
CA VAL A 35 10.72 -6.43 -1.50
C VAL A 35 10.34 -7.79 -0.92
N LEU A 36 11.18 -8.36 -0.06
CA LEU A 36 10.88 -9.62 0.63
C LEU A 36 9.66 -9.48 1.55
N TRP A 37 9.57 -8.37 2.29
CA TRP A 37 8.40 -8.06 3.10
C TRP A 37 7.13 -7.99 2.26
N ASN A 38 7.19 -7.31 1.10
CA ASN A 38 6.05 -7.10 0.22
C ASN A 38 5.60 -8.36 -0.57
N ALA A 39 6.48 -9.35 -0.74
CA ALA A 39 6.23 -10.56 -1.52
C ALA A 39 5.23 -11.55 -0.89
N GLY A 40 4.71 -11.26 0.31
CA GLY A 40 3.71 -12.08 0.98
C GLY A 40 2.36 -12.16 0.25
N SER A 41 1.46 -12.98 0.76
CA SER A 41 0.10 -13.13 0.24
C SER A 41 -0.69 -11.82 0.30
N ILE A 42 -1.63 -11.69 -0.64
CA ILE A 42 -2.69 -10.67 -0.59
C ILE A 42 -3.73 -11.18 0.42
N GLU A 43 -3.95 -10.42 1.48
CA GLU A 43 -4.78 -10.84 2.61
C GLU A 43 -6.13 -10.13 2.57
N LEU A 44 -7.08 -10.69 1.83
CA LEU A 44 -8.50 -10.28 1.84
C LEU A 44 -9.43 -11.46 2.21
N SER A 45 -8.88 -12.48 2.88
CA SER A 45 -9.58 -13.72 3.24
C SER A 45 -10.86 -13.48 4.02
N ASP A 46 -10.87 -12.49 4.91
CA ASP A 46 -11.99 -12.22 5.81
C ASP A 46 -13.18 -11.54 5.12
N VAL A 47 -12.94 -10.92 3.95
CA VAL A 47 -13.96 -10.23 3.19
C VAL A 47 -15.03 -11.22 2.73
N ASN A 48 -16.26 -11.01 3.20
CA ASN A 48 -17.42 -11.87 2.99
C ASN A 48 -18.71 -11.03 2.86
N ALA A 49 -19.88 -11.69 2.87
CA ALA A 49 -21.18 -11.04 2.70
C ALA A 49 -21.56 -10.01 3.78
N ASN A 50 -20.80 -9.89 4.85
CA ASN A 50 -20.97 -8.86 5.88
C ASN A 50 -20.09 -7.63 5.67
N TYR A 51 -19.38 -7.52 4.55
CA TYR A 51 -18.55 -6.36 4.25
C TYR A 51 -19.28 -5.37 3.34
N ILE A 52 -18.87 -4.12 3.33
CA ILE A 52 -19.34 -3.04 2.46
C ILE A 52 -18.14 -2.29 1.91
N VAL A 53 -18.36 -1.57 0.80
CA VAL A 53 -17.34 -0.69 0.23
C VAL A 53 -17.68 0.76 0.59
N VAL A 54 -16.71 1.49 1.11
CA VAL A 54 -16.84 2.94 1.37
C VAL A 54 -15.86 3.66 0.47
N VAL A 55 -16.37 4.42 -0.51
CA VAL A 55 -15.55 5.22 -1.42
C VAL A 55 -15.42 6.64 -0.88
N TYR A 56 -14.19 7.12 -0.77
CA TYR A 56 -13.87 8.42 -0.19
C TYR A 56 -13.90 9.51 -1.27
N PRO A 57 -14.46 10.68 -0.95
CA PRO A 57 -14.51 11.80 -1.87
C PRO A 57 -13.12 12.31 -2.21
N GLN A 58 -12.88 12.62 -3.48
CA GLN A 58 -11.59 13.17 -3.92
C GLN A 58 -11.58 14.68 -3.91
N LYS A 59 -12.77 15.30 -3.93
CA LYS A 59 -12.94 16.74 -3.89
C LYS A 59 -13.68 17.16 -2.63
N ALA A 60 -13.26 18.29 -2.07
CA ALA A 60 -13.95 18.90 -0.95
C ALA A 60 -15.42 19.17 -1.32
N GLY A 61 -16.35 18.65 -0.52
CA GLY A 61 -17.80 18.81 -0.71
C GLY A 61 -18.52 17.60 -1.30
N GLU A 62 -17.80 16.57 -1.78
CA GLU A 62 -18.41 15.29 -2.16
C GLU A 62 -18.71 14.44 -0.90
N GLN A 63 -19.81 13.68 -0.93
CA GLN A 63 -20.16 12.75 0.14
C GLN A 63 -19.51 11.38 -0.07
N PHE A 64 -19.21 10.69 1.03
CA PHE A 64 -18.81 9.29 0.98
C PHE A 64 -19.90 8.44 0.33
N ARG A 65 -19.50 7.56 -0.59
CA ARG A 65 -20.43 6.61 -1.21
C ARG A 65 -20.27 5.25 -0.55
N LYS A 66 -21.35 4.73 0.04
CA LYS A 66 -21.41 3.35 0.53
C LYS A 66 -22.01 2.46 -0.56
N VAL A 67 -21.34 1.34 -0.83
CA VAL A 67 -21.78 0.32 -1.78
C VAL A 67 -21.93 -0.99 -1.01
N ASP A 68 -22.94 -1.78 -1.37
CA ASP A 68 -23.32 -2.98 -0.64
C ASP A 68 -22.26 -4.11 -0.69
N ASN A 69 -22.60 -5.22 -0.04
CA ASN A 69 -21.74 -6.39 0.15
C ASN A 69 -21.41 -7.16 -1.12
N PHE A 70 -22.27 -7.12 -2.14
CA PHE A 70 -21.99 -7.76 -3.41
C PHE A 70 -20.75 -7.15 -4.08
N TYR A 71 -20.59 -5.83 -3.97
CA TYR A 71 -19.44 -5.12 -4.52
C TYR A 71 -18.16 -5.33 -3.70
N ALA A 72 -18.27 -5.54 -2.39
CA ALA A 72 -17.11 -5.89 -1.56
C ALA A 72 -16.52 -7.24 -1.99
N ILE A 73 -17.36 -8.24 -2.25
CA ILE A 73 -16.94 -9.55 -2.75
C ILE A 73 -16.33 -9.44 -4.15
N LYS A 74 -16.98 -8.70 -5.07
CA LYS A 74 -16.43 -8.49 -6.43
C LYS A 74 -15.06 -7.81 -6.41
N LEU A 75 -14.86 -6.81 -5.56
CA LEU A 75 -13.57 -6.15 -5.43
C LEU A 75 -12.51 -7.09 -4.87
N LYS A 76 -12.84 -7.87 -3.83
CA LYS A 76 -11.95 -8.92 -3.32
C LYS A 76 -11.51 -9.84 -4.45
N GLU A 77 -12.46 -10.43 -5.18
CA GLU A 77 -12.18 -11.36 -6.27
C GLU A 77 -11.31 -10.72 -7.36
N LEU A 78 -11.61 -9.49 -7.76
CA LEU A 78 -10.80 -8.75 -8.73
C LEU A 78 -9.36 -8.56 -8.23
N ILE A 79 -9.18 -8.15 -6.98
CA ILE A 79 -7.85 -7.88 -6.42
C ILE A 79 -7.06 -9.19 -6.25
N GLU A 80 -7.65 -10.22 -5.65
CA GLU A 80 -6.97 -11.50 -5.41
C GLU A 80 -6.62 -12.22 -6.72
N SER A 81 -7.45 -12.10 -7.76
CA SER A 81 -7.20 -12.76 -9.06
C SER A 81 -6.23 -12.02 -9.96
N SER A 82 -6.13 -10.69 -9.85
CA SER A 82 -5.42 -9.86 -10.84
C SER A 82 -4.22 -9.10 -10.27
N ALA A 83 -4.21 -8.78 -8.98
CA ALA A 83 -3.14 -8.01 -8.36
C ALA A 83 -1.91 -8.89 -8.10
N ARG A 84 -0.73 -8.27 -8.13
CA ARG A 84 0.54 -8.93 -7.79
C ARG A 84 1.35 -8.06 -6.86
N PRO A 85 2.16 -8.63 -5.95
CA PRO A 85 3.13 -7.84 -5.20
C PRO A 85 4.01 -7.00 -6.14
N SER A 86 4.20 -5.73 -5.81
CA SER A 86 5.26 -4.92 -6.42
C SER A 86 6.63 -5.46 -6.01
N TYR A 87 7.54 -5.56 -6.95
CA TYR A 87 8.95 -5.89 -6.68
C TYR A 87 9.88 -4.68 -6.87
N ASN A 88 9.31 -3.48 -7.10
CA ASN A 88 10.09 -2.26 -7.20
C ASN A 88 10.29 -1.65 -5.80
N PRO A 89 11.50 -1.71 -5.23
CA PRO A 89 11.73 -1.23 -3.86
C PRO A 89 11.54 0.28 -3.70
N ILE A 90 11.81 1.08 -4.73
CA ILE A 90 11.59 2.53 -4.69
C ILE A 90 10.10 2.82 -4.58
N THR A 91 9.27 2.15 -5.39
CA THR A 91 7.81 2.29 -5.31
C THR A 91 7.28 1.82 -3.95
N ILE A 92 7.82 0.72 -3.41
CA ILE A 92 7.40 0.21 -2.11
C ILE A 92 7.71 1.25 -1.02
N LEU A 93 8.98 1.67 -0.91
CA LEU A 93 9.40 2.66 0.08
C LEU A 93 8.62 3.97 -0.06
N TYR A 94 8.42 4.44 -1.29
CA TYR A 94 7.64 5.64 -1.56
C TYR A 94 6.22 5.52 -1.00
N GLN A 95 5.51 4.42 -1.26
CA GLN A 95 4.12 4.27 -0.78
C GLN A 95 4.05 4.22 0.74
N HIS A 96 4.99 3.52 1.40
CA HIS A 96 5.04 3.48 2.86
C HIS A 96 5.39 4.84 3.49
N LEU A 97 6.26 5.64 2.85
CA LEU A 97 6.59 6.99 3.32
C LEU A 97 5.47 7.98 3.03
N TRP A 98 4.94 7.96 1.80
CA TRP A 98 3.87 8.84 1.33
C TRP A 98 2.64 8.68 2.20
N TYR A 99 2.15 7.46 2.41
CA TYR A 99 0.98 7.24 3.24
C TYR A 99 1.15 7.76 4.68
N ASN A 100 2.33 7.58 5.27
CA ASN A 100 2.61 8.07 6.63
C ASN A 100 2.77 9.60 6.72
N ALA A 101 3.07 10.27 5.60
CA ALA A 101 3.31 11.71 5.55
C ALA A 101 2.13 12.51 4.96
N VAL A 102 1.40 11.93 4.01
CA VAL A 102 0.38 12.56 3.18
C VAL A 102 -0.73 11.53 2.96
N THR A 103 -1.91 11.80 3.52
CA THR A 103 -3.08 10.90 3.42
C THR A 103 -3.93 11.14 2.17
N THR A 104 -3.50 12.04 1.27
CA THR A 104 -4.29 12.50 0.11
C THR A 104 -3.48 12.44 -1.19
N GLY A 105 -4.15 12.63 -2.34
CA GLY A 105 -3.51 12.67 -3.66
C GLY A 105 -3.48 11.35 -4.43
N TYR A 106 -4.14 10.31 -3.90
CA TYR A 106 -4.41 9.07 -4.65
C TYR A 106 -5.44 9.31 -5.76
N ASP A 107 -5.45 8.49 -6.80
CA ASP A 107 -6.44 8.54 -7.88
C ASP A 107 -7.81 8.02 -7.42
N LEU A 108 -7.80 7.08 -6.48
CA LEU A 108 -8.99 6.57 -5.81
C LEU A 108 -8.64 6.11 -4.41
N GLU A 109 -9.50 6.44 -3.44
CA GLU A 109 -9.43 5.93 -2.09
C GLU A 109 -10.76 5.24 -1.77
N PHE A 110 -10.69 3.98 -1.35
CA PHE A 110 -11.85 3.22 -0.92
C PHE A 110 -11.47 2.22 0.17
N TRP A 111 -12.47 1.84 0.94
CA TRP A 111 -12.31 0.92 2.05
C TRP A 111 -13.25 -0.26 1.91
N ILE A 112 -12.75 -1.46 2.20
CA ILE A 112 -13.58 -2.65 2.38
C ILE A 112 -13.70 -2.86 3.88
N ASN A 113 -14.87 -2.53 4.41
CA ASN A 113 -15.15 -2.50 5.84
C ASN A 113 -16.22 -3.52 6.20
N PRO A 114 -16.18 -4.12 7.40
CA PRO A 114 -17.36 -4.81 7.91
C PRO A 114 -18.54 -3.84 8.03
N ALA A 115 -19.73 -4.30 7.64
CA ALA A 115 -20.98 -3.55 7.74
C ALA A 115 -21.30 -3.16 9.19
N ASN A 116 -20.88 -4.01 10.12
CA ASN A 116 -20.90 -3.74 11.56
C ASN A 116 -19.50 -3.33 12.02
N LEU A 117 -19.37 -2.09 12.51
CA LEU A 117 -18.11 -1.44 12.93
C LEU A 117 -17.32 -2.16 14.06
N HIS A 118 -17.81 -3.28 14.58
CA HIS A 118 -17.24 -3.97 15.75
C HIS A 118 -16.80 -5.41 15.44
N GLY A 119 -16.80 -5.83 14.17
CA GLY A 119 -16.39 -7.18 13.82
C GLY A 119 -15.64 -7.24 12.49
N GLY A 120 -14.34 -7.51 12.54
CA GLY A 120 -13.54 -7.83 11.35
C GLY A 120 -12.43 -6.85 11.05
N THR A 121 -11.64 -7.21 10.04
CA THR A 121 -10.48 -6.46 9.57
C THR A 121 -10.95 -5.33 8.66
N HIS A 122 -10.41 -4.12 8.84
CA HIS A 122 -10.70 -3.00 7.95
C HIS A 122 -9.59 -2.89 6.90
N TYR A 123 -9.96 -2.87 5.62
CA TYR A 123 -9.01 -2.81 4.53
C TYR A 123 -9.09 -1.44 3.85
N GLY A 124 -8.02 -0.65 3.95
CA GLY A 124 -7.87 0.61 3.22
C GLY A 124 -7.18 0.37 1.89
N LEU A 125 -7.74 0.90 0.80
CA LEU A 125 -7.24 0.70 -0.55
C LEU A 125 -7.03 2.04 -1.24
N TYR A 126 -5.78 2.30 -1.62
CA TYR A 126 -5.36 3.56 -2.21
C TYR A 126 -4.73 3.30 -3.59
N LEU A 127 -5.41 3.73 -4.65
CA LEU A 127 -4.97 3.53 -6.03
C LEU A 127 -4.19 4.75 -6.53
N SER A 128 -3.03 4.53 -7.12
CA SER A 128 -2.23 5.55 -7.82
C SER A 128 -1.59 4.95 -9.08
N GLY A 129 -2.09 5.37 -10.23
CA GLY A 129 -1.87 4.74 -11.52
C GLY A 129 -2.21 3.25 -11.45
N ASN A 130 -1.21 2.41 -11.71
CA ASN A 130 -1.33 0.95 -11.68
C ASN A 130 -0.76 0.36 -10.37
N THR A 131 -0.68 1.17 -9.31
CA THR A 131 -0.20 0.77 -7.98
C THR A 131 -1.35 0.87 -7.00
N LEU A 132 -1.65 -0.23 -6.31
CA LEU A 132 -2.64 -0.28 -5.25
C LEU A 132 -1.92 -0.48 -3.92
N PHE A 133 -2.01 0.49 -3.03
CA PHE A 133 -1.56 0.36 -1.65
C PHE A 133 -2.71 -0.20 -0.81
N LEU A 134 -2.53 -1.43 -0.31
CA LEU A 134 -3.48 -2.14 0.53
C LEU A 134 -3.00 -2.04 1.99
N ARG A 135 -3.84 -1.46 2.84
CA ARG A 135 -3.61 -1.29 4.27
C ARG A 135 -4.53 -2.20 5.06
N LEU A 136 -3.95 -2.97 5.98
CA LEU A 136 -4.71 -3.72 6.98
C LEU A 136 -4.67 -2.92 8.29
N GLU A 137 -5.84 -2.47 8.76
CA GLU A 137 -5.92 -1.77 10.04
C GLU A 137 -5.75 -2.75 11.22
N PHE A 138 -5.14 -2.29 12.32
CA PHE A 138 -4.70 -3.02 13.53
C PHE A 138 -3.44 -3.89 13.42
N ASP A 139 -3.12 -4.47 12.25
CA ASP A 139 -1.92 -5.30 12.10
C ASP A 139 -0.68 -4.52 11.61
N GLY A 140 -0.86 -3.31 11.08
CA GLY A 140 0.23 -2.49 10.55
C GLY A 140 0.89 -3.06 9.28
N TRP A 141 0.37 -4.18 8.77
CA TRP A 141 0.77 -4.78 7.51
C TRP A 141 0.18 -3.99 6.35
N ASN A 142 1.07 -3.44 5.52
CA ASN A 142 0.68 -2.82 4.26
C ASN A 142 1.35 -3.56 3.09
N ARG A 143 0.64 -3.64 1.98
CA ARG A 143 1.09 -4.24 0.73
C ARG A 143 1.05 -3.21 -0.37
N VAL A 144 2.08 -3.20 -1.19
CA VAL A 144 2.15 -2.38 -2.40
C VAL A 144 1.98 -3.33 -3.58
N LEU A 145 0.81 -3.28 -4.20
CA LEU A 145 0.42 -4.17 -5.28
C LEU A 145 0.54 -3.46 -6.63
N LYS A 146 0.89 -4.22 -7.66
CA LYS A 146 0.66 -3.86 -9.05
C LYS A 146 -0.68 -4.43 -9.50
N VAL A 147 -1.49 -3.57 -10.10
CA VAL A 147 -2.84 -3.91 -10.55
C VAL A 147 -2.98 -3.58 -12.04
N PRO A 148 -3.72 -4.40 -12.80
CA PRO A 148 -3.95 -4.13 -14.23
C PRO A 148 -5.13 -3.16 -14.47
N PHE A 149 -5.91 -2.86 -13.43
CA PHE A 149 -7.10 -2.02 -13.51
C PHE A 149 -6.82 -0.56 -13.15
N THR A 150 -7.66 0.31 -13.68
CA THR A 150 -7.65 1.76 -13.54
C THR A 150 -8.75 2.24 -12.60
N LYS A 151 -8.69 3.51 -12.21
CA LYS A 151 -9.76 4.19 -11.47
C LYS A 151 -11.12 4.00 -12.13
N ALA A 152 -11.21 4.24 -13.43
CA ALA A 152 -12.47 4.20 -14.18
C ALA A 152 -13.11 2.81 -14.12
N GLU A 153 -12.31 1.75 -14.26
CA GLU A 153 -12.80 0.37 -14.16
C GLU A 153 -13.34 0.05 -12.78
N ILE A 154 -12.69 0.52 -11.70
CA ILE A 154 -13.20 0.36 -10.34
C ILE A 154 -14.48 1.18 -10.14
N GLU A 155 -14.54 2.42 -10.62
CA GLU A 155 -15.73 3.26 -10.52
C GLU A 155 -16.91 2.63 -11.26
N THR A 156 -16.70 2.10 -12.46
CA THR A 156 -17.70 1.35 -13.24
C THR A 156 -18.11 0.06 -12.53
N LEU A 157 -17.17 -0.69 -11.97
CA LEU A 157 -17.48 -1.90 -11.18
C LEU A 157 -18.39 -1.57 -10.00
N LEU A 158 -18.23 -0.39 -9.40
CA LEU A 158 -18.98 0.10 -8.25
C LEU A 158 -20.23 0.93 -8.62
N GLN A 159 -20.52 1.13 -9.90
CA GLN A 159 -21.78 1.72 -10.32
C GLN A 159 -22.87 0.66 -10.16
N SER A 160 -23.87 0.96 -9.33
CA SER A 160 -25.08 0.15 -9.24
C SER A 160 -25.70 0.05 -10.62
N LEU A 161 -25.90 -1.17 -11.14
CA LEU A 161 -26.82 -1.37 -12.25
C LEU A 161 -28.18 -0.78 -11.83
N PRO A 162 -28.84 0.04 -12.67
CA PRO A 162 -30.19 0.50 -12.37
C PRO A 162 -31.03 -0.74 -12.10
N ALA A 163 -31.72 -0.77 -10.95
CA ALA A 163 -32.61 -1.86 -10.59
C ALA A 163 -33.51 -2.14 -11.80
N GLU A 164 -33.40 -3.34 -12.36
CA GLU A 164 -34.31 -3.81 -13.39
C GLU A 164 -35.71 -3.66 -12.79
N VAL A 165 -36.48 -2.71 -13.32
CA VAL A 165 -37.87 -2.50 -12.91
C VAL A 165 -38.57 -3.80 -13.29
N ALA A 166 -38.73 -4.69 -12.32
CA ALA A 166 -39.42 -5.95 -12.53
C ALA A 166 -40.81 -5.63 -13.12
N PRO A 167 -41.21 -6.30 -14.22
CA PRO A 167 -42.51 -6.06 -14.85
C PRO A 167 -43.69 -6.42 -13.95
#